data_AF-A0A1U8C230-F1
#
_entry.id   AF-A0A1U8C230-F1
#
_cell.length_a   1.000
_cell.length_b   1.000
_cell.length_c   1.000
_cell.angle_alpha   90.00
_cell.angle_beta   90.00
_cell.angle_gamma   90.00
#
_symmetry.space_group_name_H-M   'P 1'
#
loop_
_entity.id
_entity.type
_entity.pdbx_description
1 polymer ?
#
loop_
_entity_poly.entity_id
_entity_poly.type
_entity_poly.pdbx_seq_one_letter_code
_entity_poly.pdbx_strand_id
1 'polypeptide(L)'
;MFLFPSFLLLGLVTASYAEPVTEGAQSTCPVIACSSPGLNGFPGKDGRDGAKGEKGEPGQGLRGLQGPPGKVGPAGSPGIPGLKGAEGPKGEVGPKGAEGPKGAMGSKGAEGPKGATGPKGDRGERGEFDSRKIAAEIAALQSELRGFKKWVFFSTSEQVGNKYFMSTGKKLSFYRAKAVCSQFQASVATPRNAEENKAVQKVARDIAYLGLTDERTENRFLDLTGRSVQYTNWNGGEPNNADNGEDCVVLLTNGKWNDVPCSDSFLVVCEFSD
;
A
#
# COMPACT_ATOMS: atom_id res chain seq x y z
N MET A 1 33.31 27.53 -22.20
CA MET A 1 32.40 28.35 -23.03
C MET A 1 31.09 27.61 -23.18
N PHE A 2 29.98 28.33 -23.41
CA PHE A 2 28.54 27.98 -23.28
C PHE A 2 27.97 28.38 -21.91
N LEU A 3 27.76 29.67 -21.62
CA LEU A 3 26.72 30.61 -22.12
C LEU A 3 25.27 30.16 -21.82
N PHE A 4 24.80 30.51 -20.62
CA PHE A 4 23.46 31.07 -20.37
C PHE A 4 23.43 32.56 -20.84
N PRO A 5 22.31 33.31 -21.00
CA PRO A 5 21.12 33.28 -20.12
C PRO A 5 19.73 33.75 -20.66
N SER A 6 18.74 33.69 -19.75
CA SER A 6 17.61 34.64 -19.47
C SER A 6 16.44 34.83 -20.44
N PHE A 7 15.21 34.67 -19.94
CA PHE A 7 14.26 35.75 -19.52
C PHE A 7 12.91 35.08 -19.15
N LEU A 8 12.47 35.07 -17.88
CA LEU A 8 11.58 36.04 -17.21
C LEU A 8 10.22 36.25 -17.93
N LEU A 9 9.14 35.71 -17.36
CA LEU A 9 7.81 36.33 -17.47
C LEU A 9 6.97 36.01 -16.22
N LEU A 10 6.54 37.07 -15.54
CA LEU A 10 5.73 37.11 -14.33
C LEU A 10 4.53 38.02 -14.58
N GLY A 11 3.34 37.64 -14.09
CA GLY A 11 2.11 38.47 -14.01
C GLY A 11 1.12 38.22 -15.15
N LEU A 12 -0.20 38.21 -14.98
CA LEU A 12 -1.10 38.62 -13.90
C LEU A 12 -2.42 37.84 -14.09
N VAL A 13 -3.03 37.34 -13.00
CA VAL A 13 -4.40 36.81 -13.01
C VAL A 13 -5.35 37.96 -12.71
N THR A 14 -6.15 38.37 -13.70
CA THR A 14 -7.27 39.28 -13.49
C THR A 14 -8.47 38.51 -12.95
N ALA A 15 -8.93 38.89 -11.76
CA ALA A 15 -10.21 38.46 -11.22
C ALA A 15 -11.35 39.14 -11.99
N SER A 16 -12.17 38.36 -12.68
CA SER A 16 -13.46 38.81 -13.21
C SER A 16 -14.58 38.17 -12.38
N TYR A 17 -15.27 39.02 -11.63
CA TYR A 17 -16.55 38.74 -10.99
C TYR A 17 -17.60 38.38 -12.04
N ALA A 18 -18.33 37.29 -11.83
CA ALA A 18 -19.64 37.06 -12.42
C ALA A 18 -20.53 36.42 -11.34
N GLU A 19 -21.62 37.12 -11.03
CA GLU A 19 -22.71 36.68 -10.15
C GLU A 19 -23.70 35.73 -10.87
N PRO A 20 -24.66 35.10 -10.15
CA PRO A 20 -25.00 33.70 -10.33
C PRO A 20 -26.14 33.44 -11.31
N VAL A 21 -26.13 32.26 -11.95
CA VAL A 21 -27.31 31.68 -12.61
C VAL A 21 -27.47 30.22 -12.17
N THR A 22 -28.73 29.92 -11.92
CA THR A 22 -29.42 28.78 -11.32
C THR A 22 -29.22 27.41 -11.98
N GLU A 23 -29.40 26.37 -11.15
CA GLU A 23 -29.90 25.01 -11.42
C GLU A 23 -29.39 24.25 -12.67
N GLY A 24 -28.67 23.15 -12.42
CA GLY A 24 -28.47 22.12 -13.45
C GLY A 24 -27.33 21.16 -13.15
N ALA A 25 -27.67 20.06 -12.49
CA ALA A 25 -26.98 18.76 -12.46
C ALA A 25 -25.62 18.62 -13.19
N GLN A 26 -24.54 18.44 -12.42
CA GLN A 26 -23.62 17.28 -12.52
C GLN A 26 -22.46 17.50 -11.55
N SER A 27 -22.59 16.92 -10.35
CA SER A 27 -21.48 16.79 -9.41
C SER A 27 -20.54 15.70 -9.96
N THR A 28 -19.36 16.12 -10.36
CA THR A 28 -18.19 15.24 -10.52
C THR A 28 -17.82 14.74 -9.13
N CYS A 29 -18.13 13.47 -8.83
CA CYS A 29 -17.75 12.85 -7.55
C CYS A 29 -16.21 12.71 -7.45
N PRO A 30 -15.57 13.21 -6.39
CA PRO A 30 -14.19 12.86 -6.06
C PRO A 30 -14.09 11.37 -5.67
N VAL A 31 -12.91 10.79 -5.91
CA VAL A 31 -12.59 9.37 -6.11
C VAL A 31 -12.82 8.43 -4.90
N ILE A 32 -13.61 8.76 -3.88
CA ILE A 32 -13.75 7.95 -2.64
C ILE A 32 -15.22 7.67 -2.25
N ALA A 33 -16.13 7.48 -3.21
CA ALA A 33 -17.53 7.13 -2.88
C ALA A 33 -18.20 6.18 -3.88
N CYS A 34 -17.49 5.17 -4.38
CA CYS A 34 -18.13 4.01 -5.00
C CYS A 34 -17.89 2.79 -4.12
N SER A 35 -18.75 2.56 -3.13
CA SER A 35 -18.97 1.22 -2.59
C SER A 35 -19.56 0.37 -3.72
N SER A 36 -18.70 -0.15 -4.58
CA SER A 36 -19.11 -1.16 -5.55
C SER A 36 -19.69 -2.32 -4.75
N PRO A 37 -20.96 -2.72 -4.97
CA PRO A 37 -21.50 -3.91 -4.34
C PRO A 37 -20.53 -5.07 -4.59
N GLY A 38 -20.10 -5.78 -3.54
CA GLY A 38 -19.24 -6.95 -3.71
C GLY A 38 -19.84 -7.86 -4.78
N LEU A 39 -19.04 -8.22 -5.78
CA LEU A 39 -19.51 -9.07 -6.87
C LEU A 39 -20.00 -10.39 -6.26
N ASN A 40 -21.20 -10.83 -6.63
CA ASN A 40 -21.69 -12.12 -6.15
C ASN A 40 -20.71 -13.21 -6.59
N GLY A 41 -20.39 -14.17 -5.72
CA GLY A 41 -19.61 -15.33 -6.12
C GLY A 41 -20.26 -16.07 -7.29
N PHE A 42 -19.45 -16.64 -8.18
CA PHE A 42 -19.97 -17.45 -9.28
C PHE A 42 -20.81 -18.61 -8.72
N PRO A 43 -21.96 -18.96 -9.35
CA PRO A 43 -22.73 -20.13 -8.94
C PRO A 43 -21.87 -21.39 -8.91
N GLY A 44 -22.15 -22.29 -7.96
CA GLY A 44 -21.54 -23.60 -7.94
C GLY A 44 -21.79 -24.34 -9.26
N LYS A 45 -20.83 -25.15 -9.71
CA LYS A 45 -21.00 -26.00 -10.90
C LYS A 45 -22.11 -27.02 -10.66
N ASP A 46 -22.88 -27.33 -11.71
CA ASP A 46 -23.93 -28.35 -11.66
C ASP A 46 -23.36 -29.72 -11.22
N GLY A 47 -24.18 -30.49 -10.51
CA GLY A 47 -23.85 -31.87 -10.17
C GLY A 47 -23.67 -32.74 -11.42
N ARG A 48 -22.75 -33.72 -11.38
CA ARG A 48 -22.59 -34.67 -12.50
C ARG A 48 -23.84 -35.52 -12.66
N ASP A 49 -24.17 -35.85 -13.91
CA ASP A 49 -25.26 -36.79 -14.24
C ASP A 49 -25.09 -38.12 -13.48
N GLY A 50 -26.20 -38.69 -13.02
CA GLY A 50 -26.20 -40.02 -12.40
C GLY A 50 -25.76 -41.12 -13.38
N ALA A 51 -25.16 -42.19 -12.86
CA ALA A 51 -24.78 -43.35 -13.67
C ALA A 51 -26.01 -43.98 -14.35
N LYS A 52 -25.83 -44.44 -15.58
CA LYS A 52 -26.87 -45.17 -16.32
C LYS A 52 -27.26 -46.43 -15.55
N GLY A 53 -28.57 -46.70 -15.44
CA GLY A 53 -29.08 -47.89 -14.76
C GLY A 53 -28.56 -49.19 -15.39
N GLU A 54 -28.37 -50.22 -14.57
CA GLU A 54 -27.93 -51.53 -15.04
C GLU A 54 -28.95 -52.14 -16.01
N LYS A 55 -28.45 -52.89 -17.00
CA LYS A 55 -29.30 -53.57 -17.98
C LYS A 55 -30.08 -54.68 -17.27
N GLY A 56 -31.40 -54.75 -17.48
CA GLY A 56 -32.23 -55.82 -16.92
C GLY A 56 -31.78 -57.22 -17.35
N GLU A 57 -31.88 -58.19 -16.45
CA GLU A 57 -31.49 -59.58 -16.72
C GLU A 57 -32.38 -60.23 -17.81
N PRO A 58 -31.83 -61.11 -18.68
CA PRO A 58 -32.62 -61.89 -19.63
C PRO A 58 -33.58 -62.84 -18.90
N GLY A 59 -34.84 -62.91 -19.33
CA GLY A 59 -35.84 -63.82 -18.75
C GLY A 59 -35.42 -65.30 -18.85
N GLN A 60 -35.39 -66.00 -17.72
CA GLN A 60 -34.99 -67.41 -17.63
C GLN A 60 -36.19 -68.36 -17.85
N GLY A 61 -36.11 -69.22 -18.88
CA GLY A 61 -36.85 -70.48 -18.94
C GLY A 61 -35.99 -71.60 -18.32
N LEU A 62 -36.52 -72.30 -17.31
CA LEU A 62 -35.79 -73.17 -16.37
C LEU A 62 -35.29 -74.52 -16.93
N ARG A 63 -34.04 -74.90 -16.59
CA ARG A 63 -33.61 -76.27 -16.19
C ARG A 63 -32.37 -76.24 -15.27
N GLY A 64 -32.51 -76.75 -14.02
CA GLY A 64 -31.52 -77.42 -13.14
C GLY A 64 -30.23 -76.70 -12.64
N LEU A 65 -30.06 -76.62 -11.32
CA LEU A 65 -29.05 -75.87 -10.52
C LEU A 65 -27.60 -76.42 -10.52
N GLN A 66 -26.60 -75.52 -10.31
CA GLN A 66 -25.32 -75.82 -9.63
C GLN A 66 -25.08 -74.75 -8.55
N GLY A 67 -24.65 -75.16 -7.34
CA GLY A 67 -24.45 -74.24 -6.19
C GLY A 67 -23.36 -73.19 -6.43
N PRO A 68 -23.44 -72.00 -5.80
CA PRO A 68 -22.54 -70.90 -6.10
C PRO A 68 -21.09 -71.23 -5.69
N PRO A 69 -20.10 -71.03 -6.59
CA PRO A 69 -18.69 -71.02 -6.21
C PRO A 69 -18.37 -69.89 -5.23
N GLY A 70 -17.40 -70.09 -4.34
CA GLY A 70 -17.01 -69.13 -3.29
C GLY A 70 -16.56 -67.76 -3.83
N LYS A 71 -16.72 -66.70 -3.00
CA LYS A 71 -16.38 -65.32 -3.36
C LYS A 71 -14.89 -65.21 -3.76
N VAL A 72 -14.66 -64.53 -4.89
CA VAL A 72 -13.32 -64.21 -5.41
C VAL A 72 -12.71 -63.07 -4.57
N GLY A 73 -11.44 -63.21 -4.17
CA GLY A 73 -10.70 -62.17 -3.45
C GLY A 73 -10.43 -60.91 -4.29
N PRO A 74 -10.05 -59.77 -3.67
CA PRO A 74 -9.78 -58.53 -4.41
C PRO A 74 -8.64 -58.71 -5.43
N ALA A 75 -8.70 -57.95 -6.53
CA ALA A 75 -7.72 -58.01 -7.60
C ALA A 75 -6.33 -57.53 -7.14
N GLY A 76 -5.29 -58.30 -7.49
CA GLY A 76 -3.90 -57.87 -7.37
C GLY A 76 -3.57 -56.74 -8.35
N SER A 77 -2.59 -55.90 -8.03
CA SER A 77 -2.12 -54.82 -8.89
C SER A 77 -1.53 -55.34 -10.22
N PRO A 78 -1.62 -54.57 -11.33
CA PRO A 78 -1.23 -55.04 -12.66
C PRO A 78 0.26 -55.41 -12.78
N GLY A 79 0.55 -56.58 -13.35
CA GLY A 79 1.88 -56.97 -13.81
C GLY A 79 2.17 -56.49 -15.24
N ILE A 80 3.43 -56.18 -15.52
CA ILE A 80 3.90 -55.63 -16.81
C ILE A 80 3.91 -56.73 -17.89
N PRO A 81 3.47 -56.48 -19.14
CA PRO A 81 3.33 -57.53 -20.16
C PRO A 81 4.65 -58.13 -20.66
N GLY A 82 4.72 -59.46 -20.74
CA GLY A 82 5.76 -60.20 -21.47
C GLY A 82 5.17 -60.97 -22.65
N LEU A 83 5.85 -60.93 -23.80
CA LEU A 83 5.44 -61.58 -25.06
C LEU A 83 5.43 -63.11 -24.93
N LYS A 84 4.33 -63.76 -25.31
CA LYS A 84 4.22 -65.22 -25.37
C LYS A 84 4.31 -65.72 -26.81
N GLY A 85 5.24 -66.64 -27.05
CA GLY A 85 5.44 -67.34 -28.33
C GLY A 85 4.32 -68.32 -28.67
N ALA A 86 4.26 -68.69 -29.95
CA ALA A 86 3.21 -69.51 -30.54
C ALA A 86 3.29 -70.99 -30.09
N GLU A 87 2.13 -71.62 -29.87
CA GLU A 87 2.04 -73.05 -29.56
C GLU A 87 0.93 -73.73 -30.36
N GLY A 88 1.35 -74.69 -31.20
CA GLY A 88 0.75 -75.98 -31.56
C GLY A 88 -0.70 -76.09 -32.11
N PRO A 89 -0.92 -76.67 -33.31
CA PRO A 89 -2.26 -77.03 -33.75
C PRO A 89 -2.81 -78.23 -32.97
N LYS A 90 -4.08 -78.18 -32.55
CA LYS A 90 -4.79 -79.28 -31.90
C LYS A 90 -5.77 -79.93 -32.88
N GLY A 91 -5.71 -81.26 -32.97
CA GLY A 91 -6.30 -82.09 -34.04
C GLY A 91 -7.83 -82.22 -34.07
N GLU A 92 -8.27 -82.90 -35.14
CA GLU A 92 -9.66 -83.03 -35.60
C GLU A 92 -10.57 -83.94 -34.73
N VAL A 93 -11.86 -83.77 -35.00
CA VAL A 93 -13.07 -84.07 -34.21
C VAL A 93 -13.53 -85.53 -34.29
N GLY A 94 -14.14 -86.05 -33.22
CA GLY A 94 -15.06 -87.20 -33.26
C GLY A 94 -16.52 -86.75 -33.07
N PRO A 95 -17.51 -87.30 -33.79
CA PRO A 95 -18.87 -86.76 -33.85
C PRO A 95 -19.81 -87.35 -32.78
N LYS A 96 -20.83 -86.58 -32.37
CA LYS A 96 -22.27 -86.87 -32.52
C LYS A 96 -23.11 -86.29 -31.38
N GLY A 97 -24.23 -85.69 -31.80
CA GLY A 97 -25.45 -85.46 -31.03
C GLY A 97 -26.23 -84.34 -31.69
N ALA A 98 -27.33 -84.65 -32.39
CA ALA A 98 -28.18 -83.62 -32.99
C ALA A 98 -28.85 -82.81 -31.87
N GLU A 99 -28.42 -81.55 -31.72
CA GLU A 99 -29.02 -80.60 -30.80
C GLU A 99 -30.32 -80.07 -31.43
N GLY A 100 -31.42 -80.08 -30.65
CA GLY A 100 -32.72 -79.57 -31.09
C GLY A 100 -32.65 -78.08 -31.47
N PRO A 101 -33.62 -77.58 -32.26
CA PRO A 101 -33.60 -76.18 -32.68
C PRO A 101 -33.53 -75.26 -31.46
N LYS A 102 -32.49 -74.42 -31.42
CA LYS A 102 -32.28 -73.41 -30.40
C LYS A 102 -33.54 -72.52 -30.34
N GLY A 103 -34.17 -72.46 -29.17
CA GLY A 103 -35.27 -71.52 -28.92
C GLY A 103 -34.82 -70.10 -29.29
N ALA A 104 -35.71 -69.32 -29.92
CA ALA A 104 -35.39 -67.95 -30.32
C ALA A 104 -34.84 -67.17 -29.12
N MET A 105 -33.71 -66.49 -29.33
CA MET A 105 -33.11 -65.64 -28.31
C MET A 105 -34.14 -64.58 -27.90
N GLY A 106 -34.48 -64.52 -26.61
CA GLY A 106 -35.32 -63.47 -26.07
C GLY A 106 -34.76 -62.09 -26.46
N SER A 107 -35.63 -61.16 -26.84
CA SER A 107 -35.23 -59.82 -27.27
C SER A 107 -34.35 -59.15 -26.20
N LYS A 108 -33.31 -58.43 -26.64
CA LYS A 108 -32.45 -57.67 -25.74
C LYS A 108 -33.33 -56.69 -24.96
N GLY A 109 -33.33 -56.79 -23.62
CA GLY A 109 -34.04 -55.86 -22.74
C GLY A 109 -33.67 -54.41 -23.08
N ALA A 110 -34.67 -53.52 -23.06
CA ALA A 110 -34.50 -52.11 -23.39
C ALA A 110 -33.43 -51.45 -22.52
N GLU A 111 -32.75 -50.46 -23.08
CA GLU A 111 -31.77 -49.66 -22.36
C GLU A 111 -32.44 -48.92 -21.20
N GLY A 112 -31.89 -49.05 -19.98
CA GLY A 112 -32.40 -48.34 -18.82
C GLY A 112 -32.34 -46.82 -19.01
N PRO A 113 -33.27 -46.05 -18.43
CA PRO A 113 -33.30 -44.60 -18.61
C PRO A 113 -32.01 -43.96 -18.07
N LYS A 114 -31.57 -42.88 -18.73
CA LYS A 114 -30.45 -42.07 -18.26
C LYS A 114 -30.79 -41.51 -16.86
N GLY A 115 -29.83 -41.55 -15.93
CA GLY A 115 -30.00 -40.96 -14.61
C GLY A 115 -30.30 -39.46 -14.70
N ALA A 116 -31.06 -38.93 -13.74
CA ALA A 116 -31.40 -37.52 -13.71
C ALA A 116 -30.14 -36.64 -13.60
N THR A 117 -30.18 -35.46 -14.23
CA THR A 117 -29.16 -34.44 -14.09
C THR A 117 -29.11 -33.95 -12.64
N GLY A 118 -27.90 -33.77 -12.10
CA GLY A 118 -27.71 -33.28 -10.74
C GLY A 118 -28.29 -31.88 -10.54
N PRO A 119 -28.65 -31.50 -9.29
CA PRO A 119 -29.17 -30.17 -9.02
C PRO A 119 -28.14 -29.10 -9.39
N LYS A 120 -28.64 -27.93 -9.80
CA LYS A 120 -27.83 -26.75 -10.04
C LYS A 120 -27.11 -26.35 -8.75
N GLY A 121 -25.83 -26.02 -8.84
CA GLY A 121 -25.07 -25.55 -7.67
C GLY A 121 -25.61 -24.23 -7.13
N ASP A 122 -25.58 -24.07 -5.81
CA ASP A 122 -26.10 -22.87 -5.15
C ASP A 122 -25.35 -21.61 -5.60
N ARG A 123 -26.05 -20.48 -5.54
CA ARG A 123 -25.46 -19.17 -5.84
C ARG A 123 -24.39 -18.85 -4.79
N GLY A 124 -23.18 -18.49 -5.22
CA GLY A 124 -22.13 -18.06 -4.31
C GLY A 124 -22.56 -16.83 -3.50
N GLU A 125 -22.23 -16.82 -2.21
CA GLU A 125 -22.56 -15.71 -1.32
C GLU A 125 -21.89 -14.40 -1.78
N ARG A 126 -22.53 -13.27 -1.49
CA ARG A 126 -21.98 -11.96 -1.78
C ARG A 126 -20.90 -11.65 -0.75
N GLY A 127 -19.67 -11.41 -1.19
CA GLY A 127 -18.61 -10.91 -0.30
C GLY A 127 -18.97 -9.51 0.19
N GLU A 128 -19.14 -9.35 1.51
CA GLU A 128 -19.38 -8.04 2.12
C GLU A 128 -18.04 -7.30 2.26
N PHE A 129 -17.81 -6.34 1.37
CA PHE A 129 -16.71 -5.39 1.53
C PHE A 129 -17.11 -4.36 2.57
N ASP A 130 -16.75 -4.61 3.83
CA ASP A 130 -17.06 -3.71 4.93
C ASP A 130 -16.16 -2.47 4.89
N SER A 131 -16.59 -1.47 4.12
CA SER A 131 -15.93 -0.17 4.03
C SER A 131 -15.87 0.56 5.39
N ARG A 132 -16.72 0.20 6.36
CA ARG A 132 -16.69 0.79 7.72
C ARG A 132 -15.51 0.27 8.50
N LYS A 133 -15.15 -1.01 8.34
CA LYS A 133 -13.95 -1.59 8.96
C LYS A 133 -12.68 -0.90 8.48
N ILE A 134 -12.56 -0.66 7.16
CA ILE A 134 -11.41 0.06 6.59
C ILE A 134 -11.36 1.51 7.08
N ALA A 135 -12.51 2.20 7.11
CA ALA A 135 -12.57 3.57 7.64
C ALA A 135 -12.18 3.63 9.13
N ALA A 136 -12.61 2.65 9.93
CA ALA A 136 -12.23 2.53 11.33
C ALA A 136 -10.72 2.26 11.50
N GLU A 137 -10.13 1.39 10.67
CA GLU A 137 -8.68 1.13 10.67
C GLU A 137 -7.88 2.36 10.26
N ILE A 138 -8.32 3.11 9.25
CA ILE A 138 -7.69 4.38 8.85
C ILE A 138 -7.76 5.39 10.00
N ALA A 139 -8.92 5.52 10.65
CA ALA A 139 -9.09 6.44 11.78
C ALA A 139 -8.21 6.04 12.98
N ALA A 140 -8.06 4.74 13.25
CA ALA A 140 -7.18 4.20 14.28
C ALA A 140 -5.71 4.51 13.97
N LEU A 141 -5.24 4.20 12.76
CA LEU A 141 -3.87 4.51 12.31
C LEU A 141 -3.57 6.01 12.34
N GLN A 142 -4.51 6.85 11.91
CA GLN A 142 -4.37 8.30 12.03
C GLN A 142 -4.28 8.74 13.49
N SER A 143 -5.01 8.10 14.40
CA SER A 143 -4.94 8.39 15.83
C SER A 143 -3.59 8.00 16.44
N GLU A 144 -3.08 6.82 16.09
CA GLU A 144 -1.75 6.37 16.50
C GLU A 144 -0.65 7.28 15.95
N LEU A 145 -0.72 7.65 14.67
CA LEU A 145 0.23 8.58 14.07
C LEU A 145 0.18 9.96 14.74
N ARG A 146 -1.02 10.47 15.08
CA ARG A 146 -1.16 11.70 15.87
C ARG A 146 -0.53 11.55 17.24
N GLY A 147 -0.75 10.43 17.92
CA GLY A 147 -0.15 10.12 19.22
C GLY A 147 1.38 10.08 19.16
N PHE A 148 1.93 9.36 18.18
CA PHE A 148 3.36 9.26 17.94
C PHE A 148 3.97 10.61 17.59
N LYS A 149 3.38 11.37 16.65
CA LYS A 149 3.80 12.74 16.33
C LYS A 149 3.80 13.60 17.58
N LYS A 150 2.71 13.62 18.35
CA LYS A 150 2.62 14.39 19.60
C LYS A 150 3.73 14.02 20.58
N TRP A 151 4.06 12.74 20.73
CA TRP A 151 5.14 12.27 21.61
C TRP A 151 6.54 12.67 21.11
N VAL A 152 6.80 12.54 19.79
CA VAL A 152 8.05 12.97 19.17
C VAL A 152 8.23 14.49 19.32
N PHE A 153 7.21 15.27 18.97
CA PHE A 153 7.23 16.73 19.15
C PHE A 153 7.40 17.10 20.64
N PHE A 154 6.67 16.45 21.55
CA PHE A 154 6.79 16.73 22.98
C PHE A 154 8.20 16.45 23.54
N SER A 155 8.89 15.43 23.03
CA SER A 155 10.21 15.04 23.54
C SER A 155 11.38 15.78 22.88
N THR A 156 11.21 16.29 21.66
CA THR A 156 12.32 16.81 20.83
C THR A 156 12.16 18.26 20.38
N SER A 157 10.99 18.88 20.61
CA SER A 157 10.71 20.24 20.19
C SER A 157 10.27 21.13 21.34
N GLU A 158 10.47 22.44 21.17
CA GLU A 158 9.88 23.46 22.03
C GLU A 158 8.87 24.27 21.23
N GLN A 159 7.68 24.47 21.80
CA GLN A 159 6.60 25.24 21.19
C GLN A 159 6.50 26.62 21.82
N VAL A 160 6.43 27.66 20.97
CA VAL A 160 6.11 29.04 21.39
C VAL A 160 5.08 29.59 20.42
N GLY A 161 3.86 29.82 20.91
CA GLY A 161 2.72 30.18 20.06
C GLY A 161 2.42 29.08 19.04
N ASN A 162 2.37 29.44 17.75
CA ASN A 162 2.14 28.52 16.63
C ASN A 162 3.45 27.97 16.02
N LYS A 163 4.61 28.27 16.61
CA LYS A 163 5.91 27.81 16.12
C LYS A 163 6.44 26.64 16.95
N TYR A 164 7.09 25.71 16.27
CA TYR A 164 7.86 24.63 16.89
C TYR A 164 9.32 24.73 16.47
N PHE A 165 10.23 24.56 17.43
CA PHE A 165 11.67 24.56 17.20
C PHE A 165 12.24 23.18 17.42
N MET A 166 13.03 22.66 16.47
CA MET A 166 13.62 21.33 16.56
C MET A 166 15.07 21.34 16.07
N SER A 167 15.98 20.73 16.85
CA SER A 167 17.38 20.59 16.50
C SER A 167 17.58 19.42 15.55
N THR A 168 18.41 19.60 14.53
CA THR A 168 18.83 18.51 13.64
C THR A 168 19.91 17.62 14.26
N GLY A 169 20.51 18.04 15.38
CA GLY A 169 21.65 17.37 16.00
C GLY A 169 22.96 17.44 15.19
N LYS A 170 22.98 18.15 14.04
CA LYS A 170 24.13 18.24 13.15
C LYS A 170 24.70 19.65 13.12
N LYS A 171 26.04 19.74 13.07
CA LYS A 171 26.75 20.98 12.79
C LYS A 171 27.03 21.08 11.29
N LEU A 172 26.61 22.16 10.66
CA LEU A 172 26.64 22.36 9.20
C LEU A 172 26.95 23.82 8.89
N SER A 173 27.48 24.12 7.69
CA SER A 173 27.51 25.48 7.13
C SER A 173 26.12 26.09 6.99
N PHE A 174 26.02 27.41 7.04
CA PHE A 174 24.73 28.10 6.95
C PHE A 174 23.91 27.73 5.70
N TYR A 175 24.55 27.64 4.54
CA TYR A 175 23.87 27.26 3.29
C TYR A 175 23.29 25.84 3.35
N ARG A 176 23.99 24.91 4.01
CA ARG A 176 23.49 23.55 4.25
C ARG A 176 22.40 23.53 5.32
N ALA A 177 22.48 24.39 6.33
CA ALA A 177 21.44 24.56 7.33
C ALA A 177 20.10 24.96 6.68
N LYS A 178 20.14 25.96 5.78
CA LYS A 178 18.97 26.36 4.97
C LYS A 178 18.38 25.17 4.21
N ALA A 179 19.22 24.42 3.49
CA ALA A 179 18.77 23.27 2.70
C ALA A 179 18.12 22.17 3.55
N VAL A 180 18.70 21.84 4.71
CA VAL A 180 18.16 20.81 5.61
C VAL A 180 16.81 21.22 6.18
N CYS A 181 16.64 22.46 6.64
CA CYS A 181 15.34 22.91 7.14
C CYS A 181 14.29 22.95 6.01
N SER A 182 14.65 23.43 4.83
CA SER A 182 13.73 23.46 3.68
C SER A 182 13.26 22.07 3.23
N GLN A 183 14.07 21.03 3.41
CA GLN A 183 13.66 19.63 3.13
C GLN A 183 12.42 19.22 3.94
N PHE A 184 12.24 19.79 5.13
CA PHE A 184 11.09 19.52 6.01
C PHE A 184 10.02 20.62 5.97
N GLN A 185 10.00 21.46 4.93
CA GLN A 185 9.10 22.63 4.84
C GLN A 185 9.26 23.62 6.01
N ALA A 186 10.47 23.68 6.58
CA ALA A 186 10.84 24.54 7.68
C ALA A 186 11.86 25.61 7.24
N SER A 187 12.11 26.56 8.13
CA SER A 187 13.19 27.56 7.98
C SER A 187 14.21 27.41 9.10
N VAL A 188 15.41 27.99 8.94
CA VAL A 188 16.35 28.11 10.07
C VAL A 188 15.72 29.01 11.13
N ALA A 189 15.82 28.62 12.39
CA ALA A 189 15.12 29.30 13.49
C ALA A 189 15.44 30.79 13.56
N THR A 190 14.41 31.64 13.58
CA THR A 190 14.54 33.10 13.57
C THR A 190 13.71 33.71 14.70
N PRO A 191 14.23 33.72 15.94
CA PRO A 191 13.50 34.17 17.11
C PRO A 191 13.05 35.64 16.99
N ARG A 192 11.77 35.90 17.24
CA ARG A 192 11.12 37.23 17.14
C ARG A 192 10.84 37.89 18.48
N ASN A 193 11.15 37.21 19.58
CA ASN A 193 10.99 37.67 20.95
C ASN A 193 11.88 36.84 21.90
N ALA A 194 11.90 37.22 23.17
CA ALA A 194 12.75 36.58 24.18
C ALA A 194 12.33 35.12 24.48
N GLU A 195 11.04 34.83 24.38
CA GLU A 195 10.47 33.50 24.59
C GLU A 195 10.93 32.52 23.51
N GLU A 196 10.83 32.92 22.24
CA GLU A 196 11.36 32.17 21.10
C GLU A 196 12.87 32.00 21.20
N ASN A 197 13.63 33.04 21.57
CA ASN A 197 15.08 32.95 21.75
C ASN A 197 15.47 31.88 22.78
N LYS A 198 14.77 31.85 23.92
CA LYS A 198 14.97 30.85 24.97
C LYS A 198 14.57 29.44 24.52
N ALA A 199 13.51 29.31 23.72
CA ALA A 199 13.10 28.03 23.15
C ALA A 199 14.16 27.47 22.20
N VAL A 200 14.70 28.29 21.29
CA VAL A 200 15.80 27.90 20.39
C VAL A 200 17.03 27.49 21.21
N GLN A 201 17.41 28.27 22.24
CA GLN A 201 18.53 27.94 23.12
C GLN A 201 18.36 26.56 23.79
N LYS A 202 17.17 26.27 24.30
CA LYS A 202 16.84 25.02 25.00
C LYS A 202 16.90 23.80 24.09
N VAL A 203 16.45 23.95 22.84
CA VAL A 203 16.48 22.91 21.81
C VAL A 203 17.89 22.70 21.27
N ALA A 204 18.64 23.78 21.08
CA ALA A 204 20.01 23.75 20.56
C ALA A 204 20.96 23.02 21.52
N ARG A 205 21.01 23.45 22.79
CA ARG A 205 22.00 22.98 23.80
C ARG A 205 23.48 23.18 23.42
N ASP A 206 23.75 23.89 22.33
CA ASP A 206 25.07 24.25 21.78
C ASP A 206 24.89 25.53 20.94
N ILE A 207 25.98 26.08 20.39
CA ILE A 207 25.94 27.22 19.48
C ILE A 207 25.22 26.81 18.19
N ALA A 208 24.18 27.56 17.83
CA ALA A 208 23.31 27.25 16.69
C ALA A 208 23.10 28.44 15.77
N TYR A 209 22.95 28.19 14.48
CA TYR A 209 22.59 29.23 13.52
C TYR A 209 21.19 29.79 13.78
N LEU A 210 21.07 31.10 13.60
CA LEU A 210 19.79 31.80 13.46
C LEU A 210 19.55 32.11 11.97
N GLY A 211 18.29 32.13 11.54
CA GLY A 211 17.89 32.44 10.17
C GLY A 211 18.00 33.92 9.81
N LEU A 212 19.10 34.57 10.19
CA LEU A 212 19.41 35.97 9.98
C LEU A 212 20.73 36.11 9.24
N THR A 213 20.75 37.01 8.26
CA THR A 213 21.96 37.37 7.52
C THR A 213 21.93 38.82 7.09
N ASP A 214 23.09 39.43 6.93
CA ASP A 214 23.27 40.73 6.30
C ASP A 214 24.08 40.66 4.98
N GLU A 215 24.22 39.46 4.39
CA GLU A 215 24.84 39.18 3.06
C GLU A 215 24.48 40.19 1.94
N ARG A 216 23.31 40.82 2.02
CA ARG A 216 22.83 41.80 1.01
C ARG A 216 23.25 43.24 1.30
N THR A 217 23.35 43.60 2.57
CA THR A 217 23.59 44.96 3.02
C THR A 217 24.18 44.85 4.42
N GLU A 218 25.49 45.03 4.48
CA GLU A 218 26.29 45.09 5.70
C GLU A 218 25.60 45.84 6.84
N ASN A 219 25.61 45.26 8.05
CA ASN A 219 24.93 45.74 9.26
C ASN A 219 23.40 45.79 9.17
N ARG A 220 22.78 45.23 8.13
CA ARG A 220 21.32 45.14 7.98
C ARG A 220 20.89 43.68 7.92
N PHE A 221 20.77 43.09 9.10
CA PHE A 221 20.30 41.72 9.27
C PHE A 221 18.83 41.56 8.89
N LEU A 222 18.59 40.70 7.90
CA LEU A 222 17.27 40.31 7.42
C LEU A 222 17.05 38.82 7.68
N ASP A 223 15.79 38.44 7.86
CA ASP A 223 15.42 37.04 7.85
C ASP A 223 15.59 36.42 6.45
N LEU A 224 15.48 35.09 6.38
CA LEU A 224 15.57 34.35 5.10
C LEU A 224 14.48 34.70 4.08
N THR A 225 13.46 35.46 4.47
CA THR A 225 12.40 35.99 3.58
C THR A 225 12.64 37.45 3.17
N GLY A 226 13.75 38.05 3.62
CA GLY A 226 14.12 39.44 3.32
C GLY A 226 13.46 40.49 4.21
N ARG A 227 12.87 40.11 5.35
CA ARG A 227 12.21 41.04 6.29
C ARG A 227 13.14 41.37 7.46
N SER A 228 13.10 42.61 7.92
CA SER A 228 13.83 43.04 9.13
C SER A 228 13.23 42.39 10.37
N VAL A 229 14.09 42.02 11.33
CA VAL A 229 13.67 41.48 12.62
C VAL A 229 13.82 42.56 13.69
N GLN A 230 12.73 42.84 14.40
CA GLN A 230 12.69 43.91 15.42
C GLN A 230 13.40 43.49 16.71
N TYR A 231 13.29 42.21 17.06
CA TYR A 231 13.93 41.64 18.24
C TYR A 231 15.39 41.29 17.94
N THR A 232 16.30 41.72 18.80
CA THR A 232 17.71 41.33 18.77
C THR A 232 18.19 41.02 20.18
N ASN A 233 19.23 40.18 20.28
CA ASN A 233 19.84 39.84 21.57
C ASN A 233 21.37 39.68 21.46
N TRP A 234 22.01 40.63 20.78
CA TRP A 234 23.45 40.67 20.56
C TRP A 234 24.26 40.56 21.86
N ASN A 235 25.40 39.89 21.75
CA ASN A 235 26.43 39.90 22.78
C ASN A 235 27.11 41.28 22.85
N GLY A 236 27.78 41.57 23.96
CA GLY A 236 28.47 42.86 24.11
C GLY A 236 29.59 43.00 23.08
N GLY A 237 29.49 44.01 22.21
CA GLY A 237 30.44 44.25 21.11
C GLY A 237 29.94 43.78 19.75
N GLU A 238 28.81 43.07 19.67
CA GLU A 238 28.26 42.52 18.43
C GLU A 238 27.05 43.33 17.91
N PRO A 239 26.76 43.26 16.59
CA PRO A 239 27.57 42.64 15.54
C PRO A 239 28.82 43.47 15.23
N ASN A 240 29.94 42.82 14.92
CA ASN A 240 31.23 43.50 14.74
C ASN A 240 31.84 43.33 13.34
N ASN A 241 31.29 42.44 12.52
CA ASN A 241 31.79 42.00 11.23
C ASN A 241 33.30 41.74 11.21
N ALA A 242 33.78 40.87 12.10
CA ALA A 242 35.20 40.60 12.23
C ALA A 242 35.76 40.10 10.89
N ASP A 243 36.99 40.55 10.57
CA ASP A 243 37.69 40.18 9.34
C ASP A 243 36.93 40.49 8.02
N ASN A 244 35.90 41.35 8.05
CA ASN A 244 35.04 41.73 6.91
C ASN A 244 34.34 40.55 6.21
N GLY A 245 33.80 39.58 6.96
CA GLY A 245 33.15 38.41 6.36
C GLY A 245 32.17 37.65 7.26
N GLU A 246 31.60 38.29 8.28
CA GLU A 246 30.68 37.65 9.23
C GLU A 246 29.21 37.96 8.90
N ASP A 247 28.72 37.40 7.79
CA ASP A 247 27.37 37.74 7.30
C ASP A 247 26.23 36.93 7.95
N CYS A 248 26.53 36.00 8.86
CA CYS A 248 25.57 35.04 9.42
C CYS A 248 25.49 35.14 10.94
N VAL A 249 24.31 34.87 11.51
CA VAL A 249 24.13 35.01 12.97
C VAL A 249 24.04 33.65 13.65
N VAL A 250 24.70 33.50 14.80
CA VAL A 250 24.55 32.37 15.71
C VAL A 250 24.01 32.80 17.07
N LEU A 251 23.25 31.89 17.68
CA LEU A 251 22.85 31.92 19.08
C LEU A 251 23.90 31.18 19.90
N LEU A 252 24.53 31.91 20.82
CA LEU A 252 25.50 31.37 21.78
C LEU A 252 24.80 30.59 22.90
N THR A 253 25.56 29.77 23.63
CA THR A 253 25.04 28.95 24.74
C THR A 253 24.49 29.78 25.90
N ASN A 254 24.91 31.05 26.05
CA ASN A 254 24.36 32.00 27.02
C ASN A 254 23.07 32.71 26.53
N GLY A 255 22.62 32.41 25.30
CA GLY A 255 21.43 32.99 24.68
C GLY A 255 21.66 34.30 23.95
N LYS A 256 22.90 34.83 23.94
CA LYS A 256 23.29 36.03 23.19
C LYS A 256 23.68 35.71 21.75
N TRP A 257 23.69 36.72 20.88
CA TRP A 257 23.98 36.54 19.46
C TRP A 257 25.38 37.00 19.10
N ASN A 258 25.96 36.35 18.10
CA ASN A 258 27.23 36.68 17.47
C ASN A 258 27.04 36.59 15.96
N ASP A 259 27.53 37.55 15.20
CA ASP A 259 27.76 37.39 13.77
C ASP A 259 29.01 36.52 13.57
N VAL A 260 29.02 35.70 12.53
CA VAL A 260 30.06 34.72 12.22
C VAL A 260 30.11 34.49 10.70
N PRO A 261 31.20 33.92 10.17
CA PRO A 261 31.26 33.53 8.77
C PRO A 261 30.19 32.47 8.44
N CYS A 262 29.49 32.65 7.32
CA CYS A 262 28.48 31.69 6.86
C CYS A 262 29.05 30.32 6.48
N SER A 263 30.36 30.22 6.27
CA SER A 263 31.09 28.99 5.94
C SER A 263 31.33 28.08 7.16
N ASP A 264 31.30 28.63 8.37
CA ASP A 264 31.58 27.90 9.60
C ASP A 264 30.51 26.85 9.90
N SER A 265 30.78 25.94 10.82
CA SER A 265 29.87 24.81 11.09
C SER A 265 29.30 24.87 12.51
N PHE A 266 28.02 25.27 12.60
CA PHE A 266 27.27 25.36 13.84
C PHE A 266 26.04 24.48 13.81
N LEU A 267 25.45 24.21 14.99
CA LEU A 267 24.27 23.39 15.11
C LEU A 267 23.10 24.02 14.35
N VAL A 268 22.26 23.19 13.73
CA VAL A 268 21.08 23.67 13.01
C VAL A 268 19.82 23.40 13.82
N VAL A 269 19.08 24.47 14.12
CA VAL A 269 17.72 24.42 14.65
C VAL A 269 16.78 24.93 13.56
N CYS A 270 15.75 24.14 13.27
CA CYS A 270 14.71 24.50 12.33
C CYS A 270 13.46 24.99 13.06
N GLU A 271 12.79 25.98 12.50
CA GLU A 271 11.46 26.44 12.91
C GLU A 271 10.38 25.97 11.94
N PHE A 272 9.30 25.45 12.50
CA PHE A 272 8.09 25.00 11.81
C PHE A 272 6.94 25.88 12.25
N SER A 273 6.09 26.29 11.32
CA SER A 273 4.84 26.99 11.63
C SER A 273 3.67 26.15 11.11
N ASP A 274 2.65 25.96 11.94
CA ASP A 274 1.32 25.48 11.50
C ASP A 274 0.55 26.60 10.77
#